data_AF-A0A2G2ZIS5-F1
#
_entry.id   AF-A0A2G2ZIS5-F1
#
_cell.length_a   1.000
_cell.length_b   1.000
_cell.length_c   1.000
_cell.angle_alpha   90.00
_cell.angle_beta   90.00
_cell.angle_gamma   90.00
#
_symmetry.space_group_name_H-M   'P 1'
#
loop_
_entity.id
_entity.type
_entity.pdbx_description
1 polymer ?
#
loop_
_entity_poly.entity_id
_entity_poly.type
_entity_poly.pdbx_seq_one_letter_code
_entity_poly.pdbx_strand_id
1 'polypeptide(L)'
;MTKMMNPRKNKSVILRKWIRIKKRRKLRKKKIKEVSHEWELINKQKHIWLRKPEEITKEEYVVFYKSLTNDWEEHLVVKHLSVEGQLEFKAILFVPKRAPFDTHKKMNNIKLRVRRVFIINKILKVIKKNFVKKCIEMFNEIAENKEDYNKFYEVFSKNLKLGIHEDSQNRAKLVALLRYHSTKSGSEQTSLKDYVTRMKEGQKDIYYVTGESKKAVENSTFLDRLKKKGYEVVFMFDAK
;
A
#
# COMPACT_ATOMS: atom_id res chain seq x y z
N MET A 1 2.67 25.88 -39.97
CA MET A 1 2.60 24.42 -40.25
C MET A 1 3.79 23.78 -39.53
N THR A 2 3.68 22.87 -38.58
CA THR A 2 2.65 21.86 -38.30
C THR A 2 2.73 21.52 -36.80
N LYS A 3 1.58 21.53 -36.11
CA LYS A 3 1.40 20.93 -34.78
C LYS A 3 1.76 19.45 -34.85
N MET A 4 2.45 18.91 -33.85
CA MET A 4 2.11 17.56 -33.37
C MET A 4 2.25 17.47 -31.85
N MET A 5 1.09 17.20 -31.24
CA MET A 5 0.89 16.82 -29.85
C MET A 5 1.60 15.50 -29.54
N ASN A 6 2.09 15.44 -28.31
CA ASN A 6 2.62 14.31 -27.56
C ASN A 6 1.70 13.07 -27.60
N PRO A 7 2.24 11.85 -27.59
CA PRO A 7 1.91 11.00 -26.43
C PRO A 7 3.03 9.99 -26.07
N ARG A 8 3.51 10.04 -24.81
CA ARG A 8 3.43 8.91 -23.85
C ARG A 8 4.41 9.13 -22.69
N LYS A 9 3.81 9.43 -21.53
CA LYS A 9 4.41 9.31 -20.21
C LYS A 9 4.94 7.88 -19.99
N ASN A 10 6.09 7.80 -19.33
CA ASN A 10 6.68 6.60 -18.72
C ASN A 10 7.46 5.65 -19.65
N LYS A 11 8.58 6.14 -20.21
CA LYS A 11 9.72 5.27 -20.52
C LYS A 11 10.68 5.37 -19.34
N SER A 12 10.97 4.24 -18.70
CA SER A 12 12.07 4.08 -17.74
C SER A 12 13.26 4.95 -18.14
N VAL A 13 13.71 5.85 -17.25
CA VAL A 13 14.85 6.73 -17.52
C VAL A 13 16.07 5.87 -17.86
N ILE A 14 16.44 5.84 -19.14
CA ILE A 14 17.62 5.12 -19.61
C ILE A 14 18.81 6.07 -19.47
N LEU A 15 19.59 5.88 -18.42
CA LEU A 15 20.85 6.61 -18.25
C LEU A 15 21.88 6.03 -19.23
N ARG A 16 22.30 6.83 -20.20
CA ARG A 16 23.32 6.45 -21.18
C ARG A 16 24.56 7.30 -20.98
N LYS A 17 25.74 6.67 -20.94
CA LYS A 17 27.02 7.38 -20.98
C LYS A 17 27.45 7.47 -22.43
N TRP A 18 27.81 8.67 -22.87
CA TRP A 18 28.49 8.84 -24.14
C TRP A 18 29.96 8.52 -23.94
N ILE A 19 30.45 7.42 -24.52
CA ILE A 19 31.84 6.99 -24.39
C ILE A 19 32.56 7.19 -25.71
N ARG A 20 33.69 7.89 -25.62
CA ARG A 20 34.62 8.08 -26.75
C ARG A 20 35.67 6.98 -26.70
N ILE A 21 35.58 6.03 -27.62
CA ILE A 21 36.58 4.97 -27.78
C ILE A 21 37.62 5.41 -28.81
N LYS A 22 38.89 5.42 -28.41
CA LYS A 22 40.02 5.68 -29.31
C LYS A 22 40.79 4.38 -29.55
N LYS A 23 40.59 3.76 -30.71
CA LYS A 23 41.42 2.62 -31.13
C LYS A 23 42.56 3.11 -32.00
N ARG A 24 43.79 2.67 -31.71
CA ARG A 24 44.97 2.89 -32.54
C ARG A 24 45.17 1.68 -33.44
N ARG A 25 44.85 1.81 -34.73
CA ARG A 25 45.22 0.81 -35.75
C ARG A 25 46.47 1.29 -36.49
N LYS A 26 47.48 0.43 -36.61
CA LYS A 26 48.59 0.65 -37.54
C LYS A 26 48.22 -0.06 -38.85
N LEU A 27 47.69 0.68 -39.82
CA LEU A 27 47.68 0.23 -41.22
C LEU A 27 48.69 1.07 -42.00
N ARG A 28 49.58 0.38 -42.73
CA ARG A 28 50.51 0.92 -43.75
C ARG A 28 50.98 2.37 -43.52
N LYS A 29 52.12 2.53 -42.85
CA LYS A 29 52.95 3.76 -42.68
C LYS A 29 52.24 5.06 -42.23
N LYS A 30 50.92 5.13 -42.01
CA LYS A 30 50.22 6.28 -41.40
C LYS A 30 49.45 5.86 -40.15
N LYS A 31 49.65 6.60 -39.05
CA LYS A 31 48.91 6.43 -37.78
C LYS A 31 47.54 7.10 -37.92
N ILE A 32 46.50 6.35 -38.24
CA ILE A 32 45.11 6.86 -38.25
C ILE A 32 44.51 6.65 -36.85
N LYS A 33 43.93 7.71 -36.26
CA LYS A 33 43.17 7.63 -35.01
C LYS A 33 41.70 7.44 -35.37
N GLU A 34 41.17 6.25 -35.15
CA GLU A 34 39.74 5.98 -35.32
C GLU A 34 39.03 6.31 -34.01
N VAL A 35 38.07 7.24 -34.08
CA VAL A 35 37.23 7.66 -32.94
C VAL A 35 35.85 7.11 -33.20
N SER A 36 35.44 6.11 -32.43
CA SER A 36 34.07 5.59 -32.45
C SER A 36 33.33 6.07 -31.20
N HIS A 37 32.02 6.27 -31.37
CA HIS A 37 31.13 6.66 -30.30
C HIS A 37 30.16 5.51 -30.05
N GLU A 38 30.19 4.98 -28.84
CA GLU A 38 29.26 3.93 -28.41
C GLU A 38 28.42 4.46 -27.24
N TRP A 39 27.15 4.08 -27.24
CA TRP A 39 26.24 4.36 -26.14
C TRP A 39 26.35 3.25 -25.11
N GLU A 40 26.88 3.54 -23.92
CA GLU A 40 26.84 2.58 -22.81
C GLU A 40 25.56 2.80 -22.00
N LEU A 41 24.77 1.74 -21.86
CA LEU A 41 23.61 1.74 -20.97
C LEU A 41 24.09 1.60 -19.53
N ILE A 42 24.10 2.71 -18.78
CA ILE A 42 24.59 2.75 -17.38
C ILE A 42 23.60 2.04 -16.46
N ASN A 43 22.30 2.14 -16.75
CA ASN A 43 21.26 1.62 -15.89
C ASN A 43 20.96 0.13 -16.19
N LYS A 44 21.93 -0.75 -15.92
CA LYS A 44 21.80 -2.22 -16.02
C LYS A 44 21.11 -2.87 -14.82
N GLN A 45 20.66 -2.10 -13.83
CA GLN A 45 20.01 -2.70 -12.66
C GLN A 45 18.71 -3.40 -13.08
N LYS A 46 18.60 -4.69 -12.74
CA LYS A 46 17.34 -5.43 -12.82
C LYS A 46 16.28 -4.63 -12.07
N HIS A 47 15.08 -4.59 -12.62
CA HIS A 47 13.95 -3.95 -11.95
C HIS A 47 13.82 -4.45 -10.50
N ILE A 48 13.53 -3.55 -9.57
CA ILE A 48 13.52 -3.81 -8.13
C ILE A 48 12.63 -5.00 -7.72
N TRP A 49 11.52 -5.25 -8.42
CA TRP A 49 10.66 -6.44 -8.20
C TRP A 49 11.23 -7.78 -8.70
N LEU A 50 12.39 -7.78 -9.37
CA LEU A 50 13.08 -8.99 -9.82
C LEU A 50 14.28 -9.35 -8.93
N ARG A 51 14.71 -8.44 -8.06
CA ARG A 51 15.79 -8.64 -7.09
C ARG A 51 15.24 -9.31 -5.83
N LYS A 52 16.12 -9.96 -5.07
CA LYS A 52 15.73 -10.53 -3.77
C LYS A 52 15.45 -9.40 -2.77
N PRO A 53 14.41 -9.48 -1.92
CA PRO A 53 14.11 -8.43 -0.94
C PRO A 53 15.29 -8.06 -0.05
N GLU A 54 16.13 -9.03 0.31
CA GLU A 54 17.27 -8.87 1.22
C GLU A 54 18.42 -8.07 0.58
N GLU A 55 18.44 -7.98 -0.75
CA GLU A 55 19.46 -7.25 -1.51
C GLU A 55 19.04 -5.80 -1.79
N ILE A 56 17.87 -5.36 -1.34
CA ILE A 56 17.29 -4.06 -1.67
C ILE A 56 17.25 -3.19 -0.42
N THR A 57 17.88 -2.03 -0.49
CA THR A 57 17.89 -1.12 0.67
C THR A 57 16.58 -0.34 0.79
N LYS A 58 16.32 0.21 1.98
CA LYS A 58 15.14 1.07 2.21
C LYS A 58 15.14 2.27 1.25
N GLU A 59 16.30 2.88 1.01
CA GLU A 59 16.47 4.03 0.12
C GLU A 59 16.10 3.69 -1.31
N GLU A 60 16.44 2.49 -1.79
CA GLU A 60 16.04 2.04 -3.13
C GLU A 60 14.53 1.89 -3.25
N TYR A 61 13.86 1.36 -2.22
CA TYR A 61 12.39 1.32 -2.17
C TYR A 61 11.76 2.71 -2.15
N VAL A 62 12.33 3.64 -1.38
CA VAL A 62 11.85 5.02 -1.30
C VAL A 62 12.00 5.72 -2.64
N VAL A 63 13.17 5.63 -3.29
CA VAL A 63 13.40 6.20 -4.62
C VAL A 63 12.44 5.61 -5.64
N PHE A 64 12.23 4.28 -5.59
CA PHE A 64 11.30 3.62 -6.49
C PHE A 64 9.85 4.08 -6.26
N TYR A 65 9.40 4.18 -5.00
CA TYR A 65 8.08 4.70 -4.63
C TYR A 65 7.87 6.12 -5.16
N LYS A 66 8.78 7.05 -4.88
CA LYS A 66 8.69 8.44 -5.35
C LYS A 66 8.65 8.53 -6.88
N SER A 67 9.43 7.70 -7.57
CA SER A 67 9.41 7.63 -9.04
C SER A 67 8.09 7.10 -9.62
N LEU A 68 7.36 6.29 -8.85
CA LEU A 68 6.12 5.66 -9.26
C LEU A 68 4.91 6.57 -9.04
N THR A 69 4.89 7.27 -7.90
CA THR A 69 3.73 8.01 -7.39
C THR A 69 3.82 9.52 -7.61
N ASN A 70 5.02 10.05 -7.86
CA ASN A 70 5.31 11.49 -7.84
C ASN A 70 5.00 12.13 -6.47
N ASP A 71 5.04 11.32 -5.40
CA ASP A 71 4.99 11.78 -4.02
C ASP A 71 6.38 12.25 -3.58
N TRP A 72 6.46 13.39 -2.90
CA TRP A 72 7.72 13.91 -2.37
C TRP A 72 8.10 13.25 -1.04
N GLU A 73 7.12 12.67 -0.35
CA GLU A 73 7.29 11.93 0.90
C GLU A 73 7.65 10.46 0.62
N GLU A 74 8.20 9.76 1.62
CA GLU A 74 8.39 8.31 1.55
C GLU A 74 7.09 7.54 1.84
N HIS A 75 7.06 6.26 1.50
CA HIS A 75 5.98 5.36 1.88
C HIS A 75 5.97 5.10 3.40
N LEU A 76 4.82 4.72 3.93
CA LEU A 76 4.69 4.22 5.30
C LEU A 76 5.29 2.82 5.39
N VAL A 77 4.77 1.90 4.57
CA VAL A 77 5.19 0.49 4.54
C VAL A 77 5.35 0.01 3.10
N VAL A 78 6.32 -0.88 2.90
CA VAL A 78 6.55 -1.62 1.66
C VAL A 78 6.47 -3.11 1.92
N LYS A 79 5.80 -3.84 1.02
CA LYS A 79 5.77 -5.31 1.03
C LYS A 79 6.20 -5.85 -0.33
N HIS A 80 7.30 -6.58 -0.35
CA HIS A 80 7.72 -7.34 -1.52
C HIS A 80 7.03 -8.70 -1.51
N LEU A 81 6.34 -9.03 -2.60
CA LEU A 81 5.61 -10.28 -2.78
C LEU A 81 6.26 -11.11 -3.87
N SER A 82 6.49 -12.38 -3.58
CA SER A 82 6.75 -13.42 -4.56
C SER A 82 5.73 -14.52 -4.32
N VAL A 83 4.91 -14.83 -5.31
CA VAL A 83 3.95 -15.94 -5.26
C VAL A 83 4.40 -16.96 -6.28
N GLU A 84 4.61 -18.18 -5.81
CA GLU A 84 5.03 -19.35 -6.59
C GLU A 84 3.90 -20.39 -6.61
N GLY A 85 3.83 -21.20 -7.68
CA GLY A 85 2.79 -22.22 -7.86
C GLY A 85 2.17 -22.18 -9.26
N GLN A 86 0.87 -22.47 -9.37
CA GLN A 86 0.18 -22.52 -10.67
C GLN A 86 0.23 -21.18 -11.43
N LEU A 87 0.35 -20.06 -10.71
CA LEU A 87 0.61 -18.76 -11.26
C LEU A 87 1.74 -18.09 -10.49
N GLU A 88 2.83 -17.82 -11.18
CA GLU A 88 3.97 -17.10 -10.62
C GLU A 88 3.84 -15.59 -10.87
N PHE A 89 3.91 -14.80 -9.81
CA PHE A 89 4.05 -13.35 -9.97
C PHE A 89 4.85 -12.72 -8.84
N LYS A 90 5.54 -11.63 -9.19
CA LYS A 90 6.26 -10.77 -8.26
C LYS A 90 5.62 -9.40 -8.23
N ALA A 91 5.46 -8.83 -7.05
CA ALA A 91 4.85 -7.53 -6.87
C ALA A 91 5.52 -6.78 -5.71
N ILE A 92 5.45 -5.45 -5.76
CA ILE A 92 5.82 -4.60 -4.63
C ILE A 92 4.60 -3.75 -4.33
N LEU A 93 4.12 -3.85 -3.10
CA LEU A 93 3.02 -3.06 -2.58
C LEU A 93 3.57 -1.95 -1.70
N PHE A 94 2.95 -0.77 -1.80
CA PHE A 94 3.28 0.39 -1.00
C PHE A 94 2.02 0.91 -0.32
N VAL A 95 2.15 1.26 0.95
CA VAL A 95 1.15 2.06 1.70
C VAL A 95 1.71 3.47 1.81
N PRO A 96 1.05 4.50 1.25
CA PRO A 96 1.52 5.87 1.36
C PRO A 96 1.26 6.41 2.77
N LYS A 97 2.11 7.33 3.26
CA LYS A 97 1.93 7.97 4.59
C LYS A 97 0.70 8.85 4.68
N ARG A 98 0.23 9.34 3.55
CA ARG A 98 -0.95 10.21 3.43
C ARG A 98 -1.82 9.76 2.28
N ALA A 99 -3.11 10.07 2.37
CA ALA A 99 -4.00 9.90 1.24
C ALA A 99 -3.53 10.81 0.09
N PRO A 100 -3.50 10.35 -1.16
CA PRO A 100 -3.32 11.22 -2.31
C PRO A 100 -4.40 12.31 -2.30
N PHE A 101 -4.06 13.55 -2.63
CA PHE A 101 -5.03 14.66 -2.67
C PHE A 101 -6.19 14.43 -3.65
N ASP A 102 -6.04 13.53 -4.62
CA ASP A 102 -7.00 13.25 -5.68
C ASP A 102 -7.54 11.80 -5.58
N THR A 103 -8.23 11.49 -4.48
CA THR A 103 -8.87 10.16 -4.24
C THR A 103 -10.10 9.91 -5.11
N HIS A 104 -10.66 10.94 -5.77
CA HIS A 104 -11.88 10.87 -6.57
C HIS A 104 -11.63 10.53 -8.06
N LYS A 105 -10.37 10.49 -8.52
CA LYS A 105 -10.03 10.15 -9.91
C LYS A 105 -9.94 8.65 -10.12
N LYS A 106 -10.27 8.20 -11.34
CA LYS A 106 -10.15 6.78 -11.74
C LYS A 106 -8.78 6.22 -11.36
N MET A 107 -8.80 5.30 -10.40
CA MET A 107 -7.64 4.85 -9.65
C MET A 107 -6.83 3.81 -10.44
N ASN A 108 -5.72 4.23 -11.06
CA ASN A 108 -4.78 3.33 -11.77
C ASN A 108 -3.54 3.01 -10.90
N ASN A 109 -3.75 2.74 -9.60
CA ASN A 109 -2.66 2.62 -8.62
C ASN A 109 -1.87 1.30 -8.75
N ILE A 110 -2.49 0.26 -9.33
CA ILE A 110 -1.83 -1.02 -9.58
C ILE A 110 -1.44 -1.09 -11.06
N LYS A 111 -0.12 -1.06 -11.33
CA LYS A 111 0.43 -1.21 -12.68
C LYS A 111 0.82 -2.67 -12.92
N LEU A 112 -0.08 -3.43 -13.56
CA LEU A 112 0.20 -4.82 -13.96
C LEU A 112 1.14 -4.84 -15.16
N ARG A 113 2.27 -5.56 -15.04
CA ARG A 113 3.20 -5.83 -16.14
C ARG A 113 3.30 -7.33 -16.37
N VAL A 114 2.97 -7.78 -17.58
CA VAL A 114 3.00 -9.19 -17.96
C VAL A 114 4.07 -9.42 -19.03
N ARG A 115 4.85 -10.48 -18.87
CA ARG A 115 5.81 -10.94 -19.89
C ARG A 115 5.32 -12.27 -20.44
N ARG A 116 5.14 -12.34 -21.76
CA ARG A 116 4.93 -13.59 -22.53
C ARG A 116 3.74 -14.46 -22.11
N VAL A 117 2.64 -13.87 -21.62
CA VAL A 117 1.40 -14.61 -21.28
C VAL A 117 0.16 -13.79 -21.66
N PHE A 118 -0.82 -14.45 -22.29
CA PHE A 118 -2.14 -13.86 -22.55
C PHE A 118 -2.96 -13.83 -21.25
N ILE A 119 -3.46 -12.67 -20.84
CA ILE A 119 -4.21 -12.52 -19.60
C ILE A 119 -5.66 -12.94 -19.83
N ILE A 120 -6.08 -14.03 -19.19
CA ILE A 120 -7.48 -14.49 -19.21
C ILE A 120 -8.19 -13.99 -17.94
N ASN A 121 -9.48 -13.65 -18.03
CA ASN A 121 -10.28 -13.16 -16.90
C ASN A 121 -10.24 -14.08 -15.66
N LYS A 122 -10.16 -15.40 -15.84
CA LYS A 122 -10.03 -16.36 -14.73
C LYS A 122 -8.72 -16.17 -13.95
N ILE A 123 -7.62 -15.89 -14.65
CA ILE A 123 -6.30 -15.62 -14.05
C ILE A 123 -6.35 -14.33 -13.21
N LEU A 124 -7.01 -13.28 -13.72
CA LEU A 124 -7.18 -12.02 -12.97
C LEU A 124 -7.92 -12.20 -11.64
N LYS A 125 -8.94 -13.07 -11.60
CA LYS A 125 -9.65 -13.38 -10.34
C LYS A 125 -8.72 -14.05 -9.31
N VAL A 126 -7.87 -14.98 -9.75
CA VAL A 126 -6.89 -15.65 -8.88
C VAL A 126 -5.84 -14.65 -8.38
N ILE A 127 -5.31 -13.82 -9.28
CA ILE A 127 -4.39 -12.73 -8.93
C ILE A 127 -5.03 -11.83 -7.87
N LYS A 128 -6.25 -11.32 -8.12
CA LYS A 128 -6.98 -10.46 -7.18
C LYS A 128 -7.11 -11.09 -5.80
N LYS A 129 -7.53 -12.36 -5.72
CA LYS A 129 -7.69 -13.08 -4.44
C LYS A 129 -6.37 -13.16 -3.67
N ASN A 130 -5.27 -13.52 -4.34
CA ASN A 130 -3.96 -13.60 -3.72
C ASN A 130 -3.44 -12.23 -3.28
N PHE A 131 -3.64 -11.19 -4.10
CA PHE A 131 -3.30 -9.82 -3.74
C PHE A 131 -4.06 -9.33 -2.51
N VAL A 132 -5.39 -9.53 -2.46
CA VAL A 132 -6.20 -9.14 -1.30
C VAL A 132 -5.71 -9.85 -0.04
N LYS A 133 -5.44 -11.16 -0.12
CA LYS A 133 -4.86 -11.92 0.99
C LYS A 133 -3.54 -11.29 1.48
N LYS A 134 -2.62 -10.97 0.56
CA LYS A 134 -1.32 -10.35 0.88
C LYS A 134 -1.45 -8.93 1.43
N CYS A 135 -2.42 -8.13 0.97
CA CYS A 135 -2.71 -6.83 1.56
C CYS A 135 -3.20 -6.95 3.01
N ILE A 136 -4.09 -7.90 3.29
CA ILE A 136 -4.58 -8.14 4.66
C ILE A 136 -3.44 -8.62 5.58
N GLU A 137 -2.57 -9.50 5.10
CA GLU A 137 -1.35 -9.90 5.84
C GLU A 137 -0.49 -8.68 6.17
N MET A 138 -0.20 -7.83 5.17
CA MET A 138 0.54 -6.58 5.37
C MET A 138 -0.13 -5.65 6.38
N PHE A 139 -1.46 -5.50 6.36
CA PHE A 139 -2.16 -4.65 7.33
C PHE A 139 -2.07 -5.18 8.77
N ASN A 140 -2.03 -6.51 8.95
CA ASN A 140 -1.82 -7.11 10.27
C ASN A 140 -0.38 -6.87 10.76
N GLU A 141 0.62 -6.97 9.88
CA GLU A 141 2.01 -6.64 10.22
C GLU A 141 2.15 -5.17 10.64
N ILE A 142 1.49 -4.24 9.93
CA ILE A 142 1.45 -2.83 10.32
C ILE A 142 0.81 -2.68 11.72
N ALA A 143 -0.19 -3.50 12.05
CA ALA A 143 -0.88 -3.46 13.34
C ALA A 143 -0.02 -3.89 14.53
N GLU A 144 1.12 -4.54 14.30
CA GLU A 144 2.08 -4.88 15.36
C GLU A 144 2.83 -3.65 15.88
N ASN A 145 2.96 -2.59 15.06
CA ASN A 145 3.51 -1.30 15.48
C ASN A 145 2.37 -0.28 15.69
N LYS A 146 2.11 0.08 16.95
CA LYS A 146 1.02 1.01 17.31
C LYS A 146 1.15 2.38 16.62
N GLU A 147 2.36 2.90 16.48
CA GLU A 147 2.58 4.23 15.88
C GLU A 147 2.28 4.22 14.38
N ASP A 148 2.84 3.25 13.65
CA ASP A 148 2.59 3.10 12.21
C ASP A 148 1.13 2.75 11.92
N TYR A 149 0.53 1.92 12.79
CA TYR A 149 -0.88 1.58 12.66
C TYR A 149 -1.80 2.76 12.87
N ASN A 150 -1.50 3.64 13.82
CA ASN A 150 -2.29 4.86 14.02
C ASN A 150 -2.25 5.75 12.77
N LYS A 151 -1.06 5.96 12.20
CA LYS A 151 -0.89 6.72 10.94
C LYS A 151 -1.64 6.05 9.78
N PHE A 152 -1.54 4.73 9.65
CA PHE A 152 -2.28 3.96 8.66
C PHE A 152 -3.79 4.10 8.83
N TYR A 153 -4.29 3.93 10.06
CA TYR A 153 -5.71 3.92 10.35
C TYR A 153 -6.34 5.30 10.17
N GLU A 154 -5.64 6.37 10.55
CA GLU A 154 -6.08 7.75 10.32
C GLU A 154 -6.38 7.99 8.83
N VAL A 155 -5.51 7.51 7.96
CA VAL A 155 -5.62 7.72 6.50
C VAL A 155 -6.59 6.75 5.83
N PHE A 156 -6.57 5.46 6.23
CA PHE A 156 -7.22 4.38 5.48
C PHE A 156 -8.42 3.73 6.19
N SER A 157 -8.82 4.19 7.38
CA SER A 157 -9.98 3.64 8.12
C SER A 157 -11.26 3.61 7.29
N LYS A 158 -11.54 4.66 6.49
CA LYS A 158 -12.70 4.68 5.58
C LYS A 158 -12.64 3.55 4.55
N ASN A 159 -11.47 3.26 3.99
CA ASN A 159 -11.28 2.19 3.02
C ASN A 159 -11.45 0.80 3.66
N LEU A 160 -11.00 0.62 4.90
CA LEU A 160 -11.24 -0.63 5.66
C LEU A 160 -12.74 -0.85 5.89
N LYS A 161 -13.46 0.19 6.31
CA LYS A 161 -14.92 0.12 6.54
C LYS A 161 -15.69 -0.16 5.24
N LEU A 162 -15.30 0.46 4.12
CA LEU A 162 -15.86 0.14 2.81
C LEU A 162 -15.60 -1.33 2.44
N GLY A 163 -14.38 -1.81 2.67
CA GLY A 163 -14.03 -3.22 2.44
C GLY A 163 -14.88 -4.20 3.26
N ILE A 164 -15.24 -3.85 4.50
CA ILE A 164 -16.13 -4.66 5.35
C ILE A 164 -17.55 -4.73 4.78
N HIS A 165 -18.03 -3.63 4.19
CA HIS A 165 -19.33 -3.56 3.55
C HIS A 165 -19.36 -4.40 2.26
N GLU A 166 -18.35 -4.25 1.40
CA GLU A 166 -18.32 -4.86 0.05
C GLU A 166 -17.77 -6.29 0.00
N ASP A 167 -16.79 -6.64 0.82
CA ASP A 167 -16.10 -7.94 0.80
C ASP A 167 -16.57 -8.85 1.94
N SER A 168 -17.65 -9.58 1.70
CA SER A 168 -18.19 -10.55 2.66
C SER A 168 -17.23 -11.68 2.99
N GLN A 169 -16.33 -12.06 2.07
CA GLN A 169 -15.41 -13.18 2.26
C GLN A 169 -14.28 -12.85 3.24
N ASN A 170 -13.80 -11.60 3.22
CA ASN A 170 -12.72 -11.14 4.09
C ASN A 170 -13.21 -10.30 5.28
N ARG A 171 -14.53 -10.08 5.41
CA ARG A 171 -15.15 -9.24 6.44
C ARG A 171 -14.59 -9.49 7.84
N ALA A 172 -14.53 -10.75 8.28
CA ALA A 172 -14.04 -11.08 9.63
C ALA A 172 -12.59 -10.63 9.86
N LYS A 173 -11.73 -10.75 8.84
CA LYS A 173 -10.32 -10.33 8.91
C LYS A 173 -10.20 -8.81 8.92
N LEU A 174 -11.03 -8.13 8.13
CA LEU A 174 -11.05 -6.66 8.08
C LEU A 174 -11.62 -6.05 9.36
N VAL A 175 -12.63 -6.66 9.98
CA VAL A 175 -13.20 -6.22 11.26
C VAL A 175 -12.14 -6.23 12.37
N ALA A 176 -11.22 -7.21 12.37
CA ALA A 176 -10.13 -7.27 13.34
C ALA A 176 -9.12 -6.09 13.23
N LEU A 177 -9.09 -5.41 12.08
CA LEU A 177 -8.29 -4.21 11.85
C LEU A 177 -9.01 -2.94 12.34
N LEU A 178 -10.30 -2.98 12.66
CA LEU A 178 -10.97 -1.78 13.15
C LEU A 178 -10.49 -1.36 14.54
N ARG A 179 -10.49 -0.05 14.75
CA ARG A 179 -10.18 0.64 16.00
C ARG A 179 -11.28 1.63 16.32
N TYR A 180 -11.63 1.69 17.59
CA TYR A 180 -12.75 2.48 18.09
C TYR A 180 -12.39 3.19 19.38
N HIS A 181 -13.08 4.28 19.68
CA HIS A 181 -13.14 4.76 21.06
C HIS A 181 -14.21 4.00 21.83
N SER A 182 -14.06 3.88 23.14
CA SER A 182 -15.07 3.31 24.01
C SER A 182 -15.16 4.09 25.32
N THR A 183 -16.18 3.78 26.13
CA THR A 183 -16.31 4.32 27.49
C THR A 183 -15.14 4.00 28.42
N LYS A 184 -14.29 3.02 28.08
CA LYS A 184 -13.11 2.63 28.88
C LYS A 184 -11.77 2.90 28.19
N SER A 185 -11.76 3.28 26.90
CA SER A 185 -10.51 3.46 26.14
C SER A 185 -9.85 4.83 26.34
N GLY A 186 -10.59 5.81 26.89
CA GLY A 186 -10.09 7.16 27.13
C GLY A 186 -9.72 7.90 25.84
N SER A 187 -8.52 8.48 25.80
CA SER A 187 -8.01 9.18 24.61
C SER A 187 -7.57 8.23 23.49
N GLU A 188 -7.23 6.99 23.83
CA GLU A 188 -6.75 6.01 22.86
C GLU A 188 -7.89 5.24 22.20
N GLN A 189 -7.60 4.68 21.03
CA GLN A 189 -8.50 3.72 20.37
C GLN A 189 -8.17 2.30 20.80
N THR A 190 -9.19 1.44 20.81
CA THR A 190 -9.11 0.02 21.17
C THR A 190 -9.66 -0.85 20.06
N SER A 191 -9.21 -2.11 19.97
CA SER A 191 -9.76 -3.09 19.04
C SER A 191 -10.96 -3.82 19.65
N LEU A 192 -11.77 -4.47 18.81
CA LEU A 192 -12.83 -5.36 19.32
C LEU A 192 -12.26 -6.59 20.04
N LYS A 193 -11.05 -7.03 19.70
CA LYS A 193 -10.39 -8.12 20.45
C LYS A 193 -10.10 -7.69 21.87
N ASP A 194 -9.56 -6.49 22.06
CA ASP A 194 -9.26 -5.98 23.40
C ASP A 194 -10.55 -5.66 24.17
N TYR A 195 -11.62 -5.24 23.48
CA TYR A 195 -12.94 -5.12 24.11
C TYR A 195 -13.38 -6.47 24.68
N VAL A 196 -13.25 -7.55 23.91
CA VAL A 196 -13.66 -8.90 24.32
C VAL A 196 -12.89 -9.37 25.55
N THR A 197 -11.59 -9.07 25.67
CA THR A 197 -10.81 -9.44 26.87
C THR A 197 -11.23 -8.66 28.13
N ARG A 198 -11.93 -7.54 27.97
CA ARG A 198 -12.47 -6.71 29.06
C ARG A 198 -13.98 -6.88 29.27
N MET A 199 -14.60 -7.84 28.58
CA MET A 199 -16.02 -8.16 28.79
C MET A 199 -16.24 -8.70 30.20
N LYS A 200 -17.41 -8.36 30.76
CA LYS A 200 -17.80 -8.91 32.06
C LYS A 200 -18.14 -10.39 31.96
N GLU A 201 -17.96 -11.11 33.05
CA GLU A 201 -18.43 -12.49 33.15
C GLU A 201 -19.94 -12.56 32.83
N GLY A 202 -20.33 -13.51 31.98
CA GLY A 202 -21.70 -13.66 31.50
C GLY A 202 -22.15 -12.67 30.42
N GLN A 203 -21.34 -11.68 30.04
CA GLN A 203 -21.65 -10.78 28.93
C GLN A 203 -21.53 -11.53 27.60
N LYS A 204 -22.61 -11.57 26.81
CA LYS A 204 -22.65 -12.26 25.50
C LYS A 204 -22.55 -11.32 24.30
N ASP A 205 -22.88 -10.04 24.50
CA ASP A 205 -23.03 -9.06 23.43
C ASP A 205 -22.05 -7.90 23.57
N ILE A 206 -21.64 -7.32 22.44
CA ILE A 206 -20.87 -6.08 22.36
C ILE A 206 -21.84 -4.90 22.28
N TYR A 207 -21.77 -3.97 23.23
CA TYR A 207 -22.58 -2.76 23.20
C TYR A 207 -21.87 -1.65 22.41
N TYR A 208 -22.61 -0.98 21.53
CA TYR A 208 -22.13 0.19 20.79
C TYR A 208 -23.19 1.29 20.73
N VAL A 209 -22.75 2.52 20.50
CA VAL A 209 -23.60 3.68 20.25
C VAL A 209 -23.11 4.41 19.01
N THR A 210 -24.06 4.85 18.19
CA THR A 210 -23.81 5.63 16.99
C THR A 210 -24.26 7.08 17.18
N GLY A 211 -23.55 8.03 16.56
CA GLY A 211 -23.96 9.44 16.58
C GLY A 211 -23.19 10.28 15.56
N GLU A 212 -23.48 11.57 15.50
CA GLU A 212 -22.90 12.47 14.50
C GLU A 212 -21.48 12.94 14.83
N SER A 213 -21.07 12.83 16.10
CA SER A 213 -19.74 13.22 16.55
C SER A 213 -19.32 12.47 17.82
N LYS A 214 -18.02 12.47 18.11
CA LYS A 214 -17.46 11.89 19.35
C LYS A 214 -18.11 12.48 20.60
N LYS A 215 -18.27 13.81 20.67
CA LYS A 215 -18.91 14.49 21.80
C LYS A 215 -20.38 14.09 21.98
N ALA A 216 -21.11 13.91 20.87
CA ALA A 216 -22.52 13.52 20.92
C ALA A 216 -22.71 12.11 21.50
N VAL A 217 -21.86 11.16 21.11
CA VAL A 217 -21.93 9.79 21.65
C VAL A 217 -21.42 9.72 23.09
N GLU A 218 -20.38 10.47 23.46
CA GLU A 218 -19.82 10.50 24.84
C GLU A 218 -20.81 11.03 25.88
N ASN A 219 -21.62 12.03 25.50
CA ASN A 219 -22.62 12.68 26.36
C ASN A 219 -24.03 12.07 26.21
N SER A 220 -24.16 10.95 25.51
CA SER A 220 -25.46 10.33 25.27
C SER A 220 -26.08 9.77 26.57
N THR A 221 -27.34 10.12 26.83
CA THR A 221 -28.13 9.59 27.96
C THR A 221 -28.33 8.07 27.89
N PHE A 222 -28.23 7.48 26.69
CA PHE A 222 -28.31 6.03 26.51
C PHE A 222 -27.15 5.28 27.18
N LEU A 223 -26.05 5.97 27.50
CA LEU A 223 -24.91 5.35 28.18
C LEU A 223 -25.14 5.12 29.68
N ASP A 224 -26.02 5.89 30.34
CA ASP A 224 -26.10 5.93 31.80
C ASP A 224 -26.46 4.57 32.40
N ARG A 225 -27.43 3.87 31.79
CA ARG A 225 -27.85 2.54 32.25
C ARG A 225 -26.74 1.50 32.08
N LEU A 226 -25.99 1.56 30.98
CA LEU A 226 -24.90 0.62 30.70
C LEU A 226 -23.67 0.91 31.55
N LYS A 227 -23.33 2.19 31.75
CA LYS A 227 -22.27 2.65 32.66
C LYS A 227 -22.56 2.24 34.11
N LYS A 228 -23.78 2.43 34.60
CA LYS A 228 -24.20 1.96 35.95
C LYS A 228 -24.06 0.44 36.10
N LYS A 229 -24.36 -0.32 35.03
CA LYS A 229 -24.13 -1.77 34.97
C LYS A 229 -22.66 -2.14 34.70
N GLY A 230 -21.76 -1.17 34.51
CA GLY A 230 -20.33 -1.33 34.24
C GLY A 230 -19.98 -1.93 32.87
N TYR A 231 -20.91 -1.94 31.92
CA TYR A 231 -20.64 -2.40 30.56
C TYR A 231 -19.79 -1.37 29.79
N GLU A 232 -18.81 -1.86 29.04
CA GLU A 232 -18.06 -1.05 28.09
C GLU A 232 -18.93 -0.82 26.83
N VAL A 233 -18.96 0.41 26.31
CA VAL A 233 -19.73 0.76 25.11
C VAL A 233 -18.80 1.35 24.07
N VAL A 234 -18.82 0.79 22.87
CA VAL A 234 -18.05 1.24 21.71
C VAL A 234 -18.71 2.47 21.07
N PHE A 235 -17.91 3.46 20.69
CA PHE A 235 -18.36 4.69 20.05
C PHE A 235 -18.16 4.62 18.53
N MET A 236 -19.22 4.90 17.79
CA MET A 236 -19.22 4.94 16.33
C MET A 236 -19.78 6.28 15.85
N PHE A 237 -18.92 7.20 15.43
CA PHE A 237 -19.34 8.55 15.02
C PHE A 237 -18.91 8.93 13.61
N ASP A 238 -18.36 7.97 12.86
CA ASP A 238 -17.95 8.17 11.48
C ASP A 238 -19.14 7.90 10.54
N ALA A 239 -20.12 8.80 10.56
CA ALA A 239 -21.25 8.80 9.62
C ALA A 239 -21.09 9.98 8.66
N LYS A 240 -20.33 9.77 7.58
CA LYS A 240 -20.33 10.48 6.28
C LYS A 240 -19.18 9.98 5.38
#